data_AF-A0A955HR57-F1
#
_entry.id   AF-A0A955HR57-F1
#
_cell.length_a   1.000
_cell.length_b   1.000
_cell.length_c   1.000
_cell.angle_alpha   90.00
_cell.angle_beta   90.00
_cell.angle_gamma   90.00
#
_symmetry.space_group_name_H-M   'P 1'
#
loop_
_entity.id
_entity.type
_entity.pdbx_description
1 polymer ?
#
loop_
_entity_poly.entity_id
_entity_poly.type
_entity_poly.pdbx_seq_one_letter_code
_entity_poly.pdbx_strand_id
1 'polypeptide(L)'
;MEHDSNPDQLLPQEWNDNATFTSSFCYRAKTALKELRGTFGAKEFYYPALLSLTAVGLIGLAEGLLISKGPHAVEFSARYALENIAPSIIWLTQNPKLIAETMGLNPETILRTFGSSVRDANVQLLINDLVYARSILAGFIGVGYVVRAATALNEVKQSIKDRVSKGKAPFPKEPNGKVIRLAGKQSDVTDYSLSPDIDGAHLLPVYEDAGSMGQLVDRFSVNNTPVAWCVEPNKYGKNESWKGFSFYPSWLLKDKKGNKILYMEADASTGEQALALGPENANDLSIQETAQGFRKIKQIAQDGGADFDQSMRVLLASTQQKLVTGGGNIWTLRQQIEQQHEADIIIDSQAPLVEAICSWLKTSLSDDPEKEKNVIFDTTNREYFATIKSVLERLGYTVLDKLDKAASNKIPRLVYQDTTADTAQTVISLIESQLVSPQLCCALLDRSQGLEDLKAIEQETGETIPSVCSSVVYDKWFRIVRQLVLNGQSKEQIQYILDNQFNKYLHN
;
A
#
# COMPACT_ATOMS: atom_id res chain seq x y z
N MET A 1 41.02 -40.52 -0.38
CA MET A 1 40.55 -39.41 0.47
C MET A 1 40.53 -38.19 -0.43
N GLU A 2 39.45 -38.10 -1.21
CA GLU A 2 39.22 -37.08 -2.22
C GLU A 2 38.64 -35.84 -1.52
N HIS A 3 39.20 -34.69 -1.86
CA HIS A 3 38.72 -33.38 -1.48
C HIS A 3 37.69 -32.96 -2.53
N ASP A 4 36.41 -32.99 -2.16
CA ASP A 4 35.30 -32.56 -2.99
C ASP A 4 35.03 -31.08 -2.69
N SER A 5 35.57 -30.20 -3.53
CA SER A 5 35.31 -28.75 -3.50
C SER A 5 34.28 -28.43 -4.57
N ASN A 6 33.04 -28.18 -4.13
CA ASN A 6 31.90 -27.81 -4.96
C ASN A 6 32.08 -26.37 -5.53
N PRO A 7 32.13 -26.18 -6.87
CA PRO A 7 32.27 -24.86 -7.49
C PRO A 7 30.90 -24.37 -8.00
N ASP A 8 29.96 -24.09 -7.10
CA ASP A 8 28.64 -23.51 -7.45
C ASP A 8 28.29 -22.29 -6.57
N GLN A 9 29.28 -21.44 -6.33
CA GLN A 9 29.03 -20.06 -5.92
C GLN A 9 29.82 -19.13 -6.83
N LEU A 10 29.10 -18.48 -7.75
CA LEU A 10 29.23 -17.08 -8.18
C LEU A 10 28.46 -16.91 -9.50
N LEU A 11 27.13 -16.80 -9.40
CA LEU A 11 26.32 -16.18 -10.45
C LEU A 11 25.93 -14.77 -10.00
N PRO A 12 26.08 -13.73 -10.83
CA PRO A 12 25.79 -12.36 -10.46
C PRO A 12 24.31 -12.13 -10.15
N GLN A 13 24.07 -11.34 -9.12
CA GLN A 13 22.78 -10.89 -8.58
C GLN A 13 21.95 -10.03 -9.57
N GLU A 14 22.46 -9.75 -10.78
CA GLU A 14 21.86 -8.86 -11.79
C GLU A 14 20.80 -9.50 -12.70
N TRP A 15 20.57 -10.83 -12.59
CA TRP A 15 19.58 -11.51 -13.45
C TRP A 15 18.18 -11.64 -12.85
N ASN A 16 17.99 -11.33 -11.55
CA ASN A 16 16.67 -11.39 -10.91
C ASN A 16 15.83 -10.10 -11.10
N ASP A 17 16.47 -8.94 -11.31
CA ASP A 17 15.76 -7.67 -11.47
C ASP A 17 15.07 -7.52 -12.84
N ASN A 18 15.52 -8.28 -13.85
CA ASN A 18 14.89 -8.30 -15.16
C ASN A 18 13.58 -9.09 -15.19
N ALA A 19 13.38 -10.05 -14.28
CA ALA A 19 12.14 -10.84 -14.19
C ALA A 19 11.00 -10.05 -13.51
N THR A 20 11.32 -9.23 -12.51
CA THR A 20 10.40 -8.27 -11.87
C THR A 20 10.09 -7.08 -12.79
N PHE A 21 11.06 -6.59 -13.56
CA PHE A 21 10.82 -5.53 -14.54
C PHE A 21 9.94 -6.00 -15.71
N THR A 22 10.20 -7.18 -16.28
CA THR A 22 9.41 -7.72 -17.40
C THR A 22 8.00 -8.15 -16.98
N SER A 23 7.80 -8.67 -15.78
CA SER A 23 6.47 -9.00 -15.24
C SER A 23 5.65 -7.75 -14.91
N SER A 24 6.26 -6.72 -14.31
CA SER A 24 5.64 -5.41 -14.07
C SER A 24 5.32 -4.68 -15.37
N PHE A 25 6.22 -4.69 -16.36
CA PHE A 25 5.98 -4.10 -17.67
C PHE A 25 4.90 -4.84 -18.46
N CYS A 26 4.90 -6.17 -18.48
CA CYS A 26 3.86 -6.96 -19.15
C CYS A 26 2.49 -6.80 -18.47
N TYR A 27 2.45 -6.71 -17.14
CA TYR A 27 1.21 -6.43 -16.40
C TYR A 27 0.70 -5.02 -16.70
N ARG A 28 1.59 -4.01 -16.70
CA ARG A 28 1.26 -2.62 -17.06
C ARG A 28 0.81 -2.50 -18.52
N ALA A 29 1.47 -3.17 -19.45
CA ALA A 29 1.10 -3.18 -20.86
C ALA A 29 -0.25 -3.88 -21.09
N LYS A 30 -0.51 -5.03 -20.46
CA LYS A 30 -1.80 -5.73 -20.56
C LYS A 30 -2.93 -4.96 -19.89
N THR A 31 -2.69 -4.34 -18.74
CA THR A 31 -3.67 -3.54 -18.01
C THR A 31 -3.97 -2.25 -18.78
N ALA A 32 -2.93 -1.56 -19.26
CA ALA A 32 -3.07 -0.40 -20.15
C ALA A 32 -3.82 -0.77 -21.43
N LEU A 33 -3.50 -1.88 -22.10
CA LEU A 33 -4.23 -2.32 -23.30
C LEU A 33 -5.70 -2.66 -23.00
N LYS A 34 -5.98 -3.25 -21.83
CA LYS A 34 -7.35 -3.57 -21.41
C LYS A 34 -8.14 -2.31 -21.06
N GLU A 35 -7.53 -1.34 -20.39
CA GLU A 35 -8.14 -0.05 -20.08
C GLU A 35 -8.29 0.82 -21.34
N LEU A 36 -7.29 0.89 -22.22
CA LEU A 36 -7.36 1.57 -23.51
C LEU A 36 -8.53 1.05 -24.36
N ARG A 37 -8.75 -0.27 -24.37
CA ARG A 37 -9.88 -0.91 -25.06
C ARG A 37 -11.24 -0.59 -24.41
N GLY A 38 -11.25 -0.29 -23.12
CA GLY A 38 -12.45 0.13 -22.37
C GLY A 38 -12.76 1.61 -22.52
N THR A 39 -11.74 2.48 -22.54
CA THR A 39 -11.87 3.95 -22.63
C THR A 39 -12.17 4.40 -24.04
N PHE A 40 -11.45 3.86 -25.03
CA PHE A 40 -11.69 4.14 -26.45
C PHE A 40 -12.46 2.96 -27.01
N GLY A 41 -13.80 3.06 -27.07
CA GLY A 41 -14.62 2.03 -27.68
C GLY A 41 -14.02 1.65 -29.04
N ALA A 42 -13.81 0.35 -29.29
CA ALA A 42 -13.04 -0.16 -30.43
C ALA A 42 -13.34 0.57 -31.77
N LYS A 43 -14.59 0.99 -31.98
CA LYS A 43 -15.02 1.72 -33.17
C LYS A 43 -14.26 3.05 -33.37
N GLU A 44 -14.06 3.86 -32.34
CA GLU A 44 -13.46 5.20 -32.49
C GLU A 44 -11.96 5.15 -32.85
N PHE A 45 -11.28 4.07 -32.47
CA PHE A 45 -9.86 3.87 -32.78
C PHE A 45 -9.65 3.17 -34.13
N TYR A 46 -10.43 2.12 -34.44
CA TYR A 46 -10.18 1.29 -35.63
C TYR A 46 -10.67 1.91 -36.93
N TYR A 47 -11.79 2.66 -36.94
CA TYR A 47 -12.34 3.20 -38.19
C TYR A 47 -11.44 4.26 -38.86
N PRO A 48 -10.90 5.26 -38.14
CA PRO A 48 -9.97 6.21 -38.74
C PRO A 48 -8.69 5.53 -39.23
N ALA A 49 -8.17 4.54 -38.49
CA ALA A 49 -6.98 3.78 -38.88
C ALA A 49 -7.18 3.04 -40.19
N LEU A 50 -8.31 2.33 -40.30
CA LEU A 50 -8.65 1.57 -41.49
C LEU A 50 -8.88 2.48 -42.70
N LEU A 51 -9.59 3.59 -42.53
CA LEU A 51 -9.83 4.56 -43.61
C LEU A 51 -8.52 5.15 -44.13
N SER A 52 -7.64 5.56 -43.20
CA SER A 52 -6.32 6.11 -43.48
C SER A 52 -5.40 5.11 -44.19
N LEU A 53 -5.32 3.87 -43.72
CA LEU A 53 -4.54 2.80 -44.36
C LEU A 53 -5.09 2.43 -45.74
N THR A 54 -6.42 2.46 -45.88
CA THR A 54 -7.07 2.22 -47.18
C THR A 54 -6.71 3.34 -48.17
N ALA A 55 -6.74 4.60 -47.75
CA ALA A 55 -6.34 5.71 -48.60
C ALA A 55 -4.87 5.62 -49.05
N VAL A 56 -3.95 5.33 -48.12
CA VAL A 56 -2.51 5.10 -48.43
C VAL A 56 -2.35 3.93 -49.41
N GLY A 57 -3.07 2.82 -49.19
CA GLY A 57 -3.04 1.65 -50.07
C GLY A 57 -3.61 1.94 -51.47
N LEU A 58 -4.70 2.70 -51.58
CA LEU A 58 -5.30 3.09 -52.86
C LEU A 58 -4.37 3.99 -53.68
N ILE A 59 -3.67 4.93 -53.03
CA ILE A 59 -2.66 5.77 -53.70
C ILE A 59 -1.49 4.89 -54.18
N GLY A 60 -0.98 3.99 -53.32
CA GLY A 60 0.06 3.04 -53.70
C GLY A 60 -0.35 2.09 -54.85
N LEU A 61 -1.63 1.72 -54.92
CA LEU A 61 -2.16 0.90 -56.01
C LEU A 61 -2.17 1.70 -57.32
N ALA A 62 -2.58 2.97 -57.28
CA ALA A 62 -2.55 3.86 -58.43
C ALA A 62 -1.11 4.09 -58.94
N GLU A 63 -0.15 4.29 -58.02
CA GLU A 63 1.28 4.34 -58.35
C GLU A 63 1.74 3.06 -59.06
N GLY A 64 1.44 1.90 -58.46
CA GLY A 64 1.77 0.58 -58.99
C GLY A 64 1.28 0.38 -60.43
N LEU A 65 0.05 0.82 -60.73
CA LEU A 65 -0.57 0.68 -62.06
C LEU A 65 0.09 1.59 -63.09
N LEU A 66 0.60 2.76 -62.68
CA LEU A 66 1.30 3.69 -63.55
C LEU A 66 2.73 3.24 -63.86
N ILE A 67 3.40 2.56 -62.92
CA ILE A 67 4.78 2.06 -63.11
C ILE A 67 4.84 0.66 -63.73
N SER A 68 3.71 -0.06 -63.84
CA SER A 68 3.67 -1.42 -64.37
C SER A 68 3.01 -1.53 -65.76
N LYS A 69 3.32 -2.62 -66.47
CA LYS A 69 2.78 -2.98 -67.79
C LYS A 69 2.60 -4.49 -67.89
N GLY A 70 1.73 -4.94 -68.79
CA GLY A 70 1.53 -6.37 -69.06
C GLY A 70 0.49 -7.05 -68.15
N PRO A 71 0.33 -8.38 -68.27
CA PRO A 71 -0.80 -9.11 -67.69
C PRO A 71 -0.77 -9.19 -66.16
N HIS A 72 0.41 -9.08 -65.53
CA HIS A 72 0.56 -9.13 -64.06
C HIS A 72 0.54 -7.73 -63.40
N ALA A 73 0.20 -6.67 -64.13
CA ALA A 73 0.26 -5.29 -63.63
C ALA A 73 -0.58 -5.08 -62.37
N VAL A 74 -1.80 -5.64 -62.30
CA VAL A 74 -2.69 -5.48 -61.13
C VAL A 74 -2.13 -6.19 -59.90
N GLU A 75 -1.62 -7.41 -60.08
CA GLU A 75 -1.01 -8.22 -59.01
C GLU A 75 0.24 -7.55 -58.44
N PHE A 76 1.13 -7.08 -59.33
CA PHE A 76 2.30 -6.30 -58.95
C PHE A 76 1.90 -5.01 -58.22
N SER A 77 0.90 -4.28 -58.72
CA SER A 77 0.46 -3.02 -58.12
C SER A 77 -0.12 -3.20 -56.71
N ALA A 78 -0.86 -4.28 -56.49
CA ALA A 78 -1.38 -4.62 -55.17
C ALA A 78 -0.25 -4.95 -54.19
N ARG A 79 0.75 -5.73 -54.62
CA ARG A 79 1.93 -6.02 -53.79
C ARG A 79 2.75 -4.75 -53.54
N TYR A 80 2.95 -3.93 -54.56
CA TYR A 80 3.65 -2.65 -54.48
C TYR A 80 2.99 -1.71 -53.47
N ALA A 81 1.66 -1.60 -53.50
CA ALA A 81 0.90 -0.81 -52.54
C ALA A 81 1.14 -1.28 -51.11
N LEU A 82 1.01 -2.60 -50.86
CA LEU A 82 1.20 -3.21 -49.53
C LEU A 82 2.62 -2.99 -48.98
N GLU A 83 3.64 -3.27 -49.79
CA GLU A 83 5.05 -3.13 -49.40
C GLU A 83 5.46 -1.68 -49.12
N ASN A 84 4.70 -0.71 -49.65
CA ASN A 84 4.95 0.71 -49.43
C ASN A 84 4.17 1.31 -48.26
N ILE A 85 3.20 0.62 -47.65
CA ILE A 85 2.42 1.20 -46.52
C ILE A 85 3.32 1.62 -45.36
N ALA A 86 4.15 0.71 -44.84
CA ALA A 86 5.02 1.00 -43.69
C ALA A 86 6.17 1.97 -44.03
N PRO A 87 6.89 1.82 -45.15
CA PRO A 87 7.92 2.79 -45.58
C PRO A 87 7.38 4.21 -45.76
N SER A 88 6.12 4.37 -46.20
CA SER A 88 5.49 5.69 -46.35
C SER A 88 5.47 6.50 -45.05
N ILE A 89 5.39 5.82 -43.90
CA ILE A 89 5.34 6.47 -42.57
C ILE A 89 6.63 7.23 -42.27
N ILE A 90 7.76 6.76 -42.80
CA ILE A 90 9.09 7.36 -42.66
C ILE A 90 9.56 8.06 -43.95
N TRP A 91 8.60 8.39 -44.83
CA TRP A 91 8.85 9.05 -46.13
C TRP A 91 9.78 8.27 -47.06
N LEU A 92 9.78 6.94 -46.96
CA LEU A 92 10.51 6.05 -47.87
C LEU A 92 9.56 5.38 -48.86
N THR A 93 10.11 5.00 -50.01
CA THR A 93 9.43 4.19 -51.03
C THR A 93 10.35 3.04 -51.43
N GLN A 94 9.78 1.83 -51.48
CA GLN A 94 10.50 0.62 -51.84
C GLN A 94 10.81 0.59 -53.34
N ASN A 95 11.95 -0.02 -53.67
CA ASN A 95 12.39 -0.15 -55.05
C ASN A 95 11.43 -1.09 -55.84
N PRO A 96 10.78 -0.61 -56.91
CA PRO A 96 9.86 -1.43 -57.72
C PRO A 96 10.51 -2.69 -58.31
N LYS A 97 11.82 -2.64 -58.62
CA LYS A 97 12.57 -3.80 -59.16
C LYS A 97 12.68 -4.91 -58.13
N LEU A 98 12.99 -4.55 -56.88
CA LEU A 98 13.11 -5.50 -55.77
C LEU A 98 11.76 -6.18 -55.52
N ILE A 99 10.67 -5.42 -55.54
CA ILE A 99 9.32 -5.99 -55.37
C ILE A 99 9.00 -6.96 -56.52
N ALA A 100 9.31 -6.61 -57.78
CA ALA A 100 9.10 -7.49 -58.92
C ALA A 100 9.90 -8.80 -58.80
N GLU A 101 11.19 -8.71 -58.40
CA GLU A 101 12.06 -9.86 -58.18
C GLU A 101 11.53 -10.78 -57.08
N THR A 102 11.03 -10.22 -55.97
CA THR A 102 10.44 -11.02 -54.88
C THR A 102 9.16 -11.76 -55.29
N MET A 103 8.47 -11.28 -56.34
CA MET A 103 7.31 -11.94 -56.93
C MET A 103 7.72 -12.97 -58.00
N GLY A 104 9.01 -13.15 -58.28
CA GLY A 104 9.50 -13.99 -59.37
C GLY A 104 9.23 -13.42 -60.77
N LEU A 105 8.91 -12.12 -60.87
CA LEU A 105 8.65 -11.43 -62.13
C LEU A 105 9.94 -10.79 -62.65
N ASN A 106 10.14 -10.82 -63.97
CA ASN A 106 11.24 -10.10 -64.59
C ASN A 106 10.95 -8.58 -64.58
N PRO A 107 11.76 -7.73 -63.92
CA PRO A 107 11.52 -6.30 -63.84
C PRO A 107 11.39 -5.60 -65.20
N GLU A 108 12.09 -6.07 -66.24
CA GLU A 108 12.07 -5.44 -67.56
C GLU A 108 10.75 -5.68 -68.31
N THR A 109 10.07 -6.78 -68.00
CA THR A 109 8.80 -7.15 -68.61
C THR A 109 7.62 -6.53 -67.88
N ILE A 110 7.70 -6.40 -66.55
CA ILE A 110 6.60 -5.89 -65.71
C ILE A 110 6.65 -4.37 -65.49
N LEU A 111 7.83 -3.74 -65.47
CA LEU A 111 7.95 -2.29 -65.22
C LEU A 111 7.94 -1.50 -66.53
N ARG A 112 7.32 -0.33 -66.51
CA ARG A 112 7.38 0.63 -67.62
C ARG A 112 8.78 1.23 -67.70
N THR A 113 9.30 1.25 -68.93
CA THR A 113 10.48 2.02 -69.30
C THR A 113 10.00 3.35 -69.85
N PHE A 114 10.42 4.43 -69.23
CA PHE A 114 10.04 5.79 -69.63
C PHE A 114 11.12 6.38 -70.55
N GLY A 115 10.71 6.96 -71.68
CA GLY A 115 11.61 7.68 -72.58
C GLY A 115 11.60 9.19 -72.32
N SER A 116 12.24 9.95 -73.22
CA SER A 116 12.32 11.42 -73.15
C SER A 116 11.08 12.15 -73.69
N SER A 117 9.94 11.47 -73.79
CA SER A 117 8.73 12.05 -74.37
C SER A 117 7.99 12.94 -73.36
N VAL A 118 7.27 13.97 -73.83
CA VAL A 118 6.43 14.84 -72.98
C VAL A 118 5.38 14.02 -72.23
N ARG A 119 4.84 12.98 -72.87
CA ARG A 119 3.86 12.08 -72.26
C ARG A 119 4.47 11.28 -71.12
N ASP A 120 5.67 10.73 -71.30
CA ASP A 120 6.37 9.99 -70.25
C ASP A 120 6.77 10.89 -69.09
N ALA A 121 7.23 12.11 -69.38
CA ALA A 121 7.52 13.12 -68.37
C ALA A 121 6.29 13.46 -67.51
N ASN A 122 5.12 13.65 -68.14
CA ASN A 122 3.86 13.88 -67.41
C ASN A 122 3.46 12.70 -66.52
N VAL A 123 3.66 11.46 -66.98
CA VAL A 123 3.37 10.27 -66.18
C VAL A 123 4.34 10.14 -65.00
N GLN A 124 5.64 10.43 -65.21
CA GLN A 124 6.62 10.44 -64.12
C GLN A 124 6.31 11.51 -63.06
N LEU A 125 5.90 12.71 -63.47
CA LEU A 125 5.47 13.76 -62.54
C LEU A 125 4.26 13.31 -61.72
N LEU A 126 3.25 12.71 -62.38
CA LEU A 126 2.08 12.16 -61.68
C LEU A 126 2.46 11.06 -60.68
N ILE A 127 3.39 10.16 -61.03
CA ILE A 127 3.88 9.14 -60.10
C ILE A 127 4.54 9.79 -58.88
N ASN A 128 5.40 10.80 -59.09
CA ASN A 128 6.05 11.52 -57.99
C ASN A 128 5.03 12.23 -57.10
N ASP A 129 4.02 12.90 -57.67
CA ASP A 129 2.95 13.55 -56.91
C ASP A 129 2.17 12.55 -56.05
N LEU A 130 1.89 11.36 -56.57
CA LEU A 130 1.24 10.28 -55.82
C LEU A 130 2.13 9.76 -54.69
N VAL A 131 3.42 9.54 -54.97
CA VAL A 131 4.41 9.13 -53.94
C VAL A 131 4.50 10.15 -52.81
N TYR A 132 4.49 11.45 -53.13
CA TYR A 132 4.46 12.52 -52.14
C TYR A 132 3.15 12.53 -51.35
N ALA A 133 2.00 12.43 -52.03
CA ALA A 133 0.69 12.40 -51.38
C ALA A 133 0.56 11.22 -50.41
N ARG A 134 1.00 10.02 -50.83
CA ARG A 134 1.04 8.80 -50.00
C ARG A 134 1.93 9.00 -48.77
N SER A 135 3.14 9.52 -48.97
CA SER A 135 4.12 9.70 -47.89
C SER A 135 3.71 10.79 -46.90
N ILE A 136 3.14 11.89 -47.37
CA ILE A 136 2.56 12.96 -46.53
C ILE A 136 1.42 12.38 -45.68
N LEU A 137 0.47 11.71 -46.34
CA LEU A 137 -0.69 11.13 -45.65
C LEU A 137 -0.24 10.13 -44.59
N ALA A 138 0.61 9.16 -44.95
CA ALA A 138 1.12 8.15 -44.03
C ALA A 138 1.97 8.74 -42.88
N GLY A 139 2.80 9.75 -43.15
CA GLY A 139 3.58 10.43 -42.12
C GLY A 139 2.71 11.15 -41.10
N PHE A 140 1.71 11.93 -41.54
CA PHE A 140 0.76 12.59 -40.64
C PHE A 140 -0.08 11.59 -39.83
N ILE A 141 -0.48 10.48 -40.46
CA ILE A 141 -1.16 9.37 -39.79
C ILE A 141 -0.25 8.79 -38.68
N GLY A 142 1.01 8.49 -39.00
CA GLY A 142 1.98 7.94 -38.06
C GLY A 142 2.19 8.84 -36.84
N VAL A 143 2.45 10.13 -37.07
CA VAL A 143 2.60 11.13 -36.00
C VAL A 143 1.32 11.24 -35.16
N GLY A 144 0.15 11.29 -35.81
CA GLY A 144 -1.14 11.35 -35.12
C GLY A 144 -1.39 10.15 -34.21
N TYR A 145 -1.00 8.94 -34.62
CA TYR A 145 -1.09 7.75 -33.79
C TYR A 145 -0.13 7.75 -32.60
N VAL A 146 1.11 8.23 -32.80
CA VAL A 146 2.07 8.35 -31.71
C VAL A 146 1.57 9.33 -30.65
N VAL A 147 1.06 10.50 -31.06
CA VAL A 147 0.50 11.50 -30.13
C VAL A 147 -0.71 10.93 -29.40
N ARG A 148 -1.66 10.30 -30.10
CA ARG A 148 -2.83 9.68 -29.46
C ARG A 148 -2.46 8.57 -28.49
N ALA A 149 -1.49 7.72 -28.85
CA ALA A 149 -0.99 6.69 -27.95
C ALA A 149 -0.37 7.33 -26.69
N ALA A 150 0.41 8.39 -26.83
CA ALA A 150 0.98 9.12 -25.70
C ALA A 150 -0.09 9.75 -24.80
N THR A 151 -1.11 10.41 -25.37
CA THR A 151 -2.23 10.98 -24.60
C THR A 151 -3.00 9.90 -23.84
N ALA A 152 -3.33 8.80 -24.52
CA ALA A 152 -4.08 7.71 -23.91
C ALA A 152 -3.28 7.00 -22.79
N LEU A 153 -1.96 6.87 -22.95
CA LEU A 153 -1.07 6.38 -21.89
C LEU A 153 -1.04 7.33 -20.68
N ASN A 154 -1.05 8.65 -20.91
CA ASN A 154 -1.09 9.64 -19.83
C ASN A 154 -2.44 9.60 -19.08
N GLU A 155 -3.56 9.47 -19.79
CA GLU A 155 -4.89 9.32 -19.18
C GLU A 155 -4.99 8.06 -18.31
N VAL A 156 -4.49 6.93 -18.79
CA VAL A 156 -4.42 5.68 -18.02
C VAL A 156 -3.53 5.86 -16.79
N LYS A 157 -2.36 6.47 -16.94
CA LYS A 157 -1.45 6.74 -15.82
C LYS A 157 -2.12 7.61 -14.75
N GLN A 158 -2.83 8.66 -15.17
CA GLN A 158 -3.53 9.56 -14.25
C GLN A 158 -4.70 8.85 -13.57
N SER A 159 -5.50 8.09 -14.31
CA SER A 159 -6.59 7.27 -13.77
C SER A 159 -6.10 6.26 -12.72
N ILE A 160 -4.97 5.58 -12.98
CA ILE A 160 -4.36 4.66 -12.01
C ILE A 160 -3.92 5.44 -10.77
N LYS A 161 -3.22 6.57 -10.93
CA LYS A 161 -2.78 7.41 -9.81
C LYS A 161 -3.97 7.87 -8.97
N ASP A 162 -5.06 8.30 -9.60
CA ASP A 162 -6.28 8.74 -8.94
C ASP A 162 -6.98 7.59 -8.19
N ARG A 163 -6.94 6.37 -8.72
CA ARG A 163 -7.51 5.19 -8.03
C ARG A 163 -6.65 4.72 -6.87
N VAL A 164 -5.33 4.78 -7.00
CA VAL A 164 -4.38 4.42 -5.94
C VAL A 164 -4.49 5.43 -4.80
N SER A 165 -4.48 6.72 -5.09
CA SER A 165 -4.66 7.79 -4.09
C SER A 165 -6.03 7.77 -3.42
N LYS A 166 -7.05 7.13 -4.02
CA LYS A 166 -8.37 6.91 -3.39
C LYS A 166 -8.49 5.55 -2.67
N GLY A 167 -7.46 4.72 -2.65
CA GLY A 167 -7.51 3.38 -2.04
C GLY A 167 -8.50 2.42 -2.73
N LYS A 168 -8.73 2.58 -4.05
CA LYS A 168 -9.66 1.77 -4.87
C LYS A 168 -8.97 1.06 -6.05
N ALA A 169 -7.64 1.06 -6.07
CA ALA A 169 -6.86 0.32 -7.04
C ALA A 169 -6.74 -1.16 -6.62
N PRO A 170 -6.86 -2.11 -7.55
CA PRO A 170 -6.67 -3.53 -7.24
C PRO A 170 -5.20 -3.79 -6.89
N PHE A 171 -4.97 -4.64 -5.89
CA PHE A 171 -3.62 -5.00 -5.49
C PHE A 171 -2.96 -5.90 -6.53
N PRO A 172 -1.65 -5.71 -6.81
CA PRO A 172 -0.91 -6.67 -7.61
C PRO A 172 -0.89 -8.03 -6.89
N LYS A 173 -0.76 -9.11 -7.67
CA LYS A 173 -0.59 -10.46 -7.13
C LYS A 173 0.82 -10.56 -6.54
N GLU A 174 0.95 -10.18 -5.28
CA GLU A 174 2.20 -10.27 -4.53
C GLU A 174 2.39 -11.64 -3.87
N PRO A 175 3.65 -12.04 -3.59
CA PRO A 175 3.95 -13.32 -2.97
C PRO A 175 3.52 -13.38 -1.49
N ASN A 176 3.67 -14.57 -0.92
CA ASN A 176 2.82 -15.18 0.11
C ASN A 176 2.59 -14.41 1.42
N GLY A 177 1.39 -14.60 1.97
CA GLY A 177 1.02 -14.25 3.33
C GLY A 177 0.76 -12.76 3.53
N LYS A 178 -0.51 -12.38 3.64
CA LYS A 178 -0.94 -11.02 3.94
C LYS A 178 -1.78 -11.00 5.21
N VAL A 179 -1.58 -9.96 6.00
CA VAL A 179 -2.39 -9.61 7.16
C VAL A 179 -3.28 -8.46 6.75
N ILE A 180 -4.59 -8.66 6.82
CA ILE A 180 -5.54 -7.58 6.52
C ILE A 180 -5.90 -6.90 7.84
N ARG A 181 -5.59 -5.61 7.98
CA ARG A 181 -5.84 -4.84 9.21
C ARG A 181 -6.87 -3.74 8.96
N LEU A 182 -7.95 -3.74 9.72
CA LEU A 182 -8.91 -2.63 9.75
C LEU A 182 -8.32 -1.53 10.64
N ALA A 183 -8.13 -0.32 10.09
CA ALA A 183 -7.32 0.73 10.69
C ALA A 183 -8.12 2.02 11.04
N GLY A 184 -9.45 1.99 10.92
CA GLY A 184 -10.30 3.16 11.15
C GLY A 184 -9.97 4.33 10.22
N LYS A 185 -10.20 5.56 10.67
CA LYS A 185 -9.79 6.79 9.97
C LYS A 185 -8.29 7.00 10.05
N GLN A 186 -7.70 6.70 11.20
CA GLN A 186 -6.29 6.87 11.48
C GLN A 186 -5.79 5.81 12.46
N SER A 187 -4.61 5.24 12.18
CA SER A 187 -3.97 4.26 13.05
C SER A 187 -2.47 4.46 13.06
N ASP A 188 -1.97 5.04 14.16
CA ASP A 188 -0.53 5.25 14.37
C ASP A 188 0.22 3.90 14.44
N VAL A 189 -0.46 2.83 14.89
CA VAL A 189 0.07 1.45 14.90
C VAL A 189 0.25 0.92 13.47
N THR A 190 -0.76 1.11 12.62
CA THR A 190 -0.73 0.64 11.23
C THR A 190 0.32 1.40 10.43
N ASP A 191 0.41 2.72 10.62
CA ASP A 191 1.45 3.55 10.01
C ASP A 191 2.85 3.06 10.39
N TYR A 192 3.07 2.70 11.66
CA TYR A 192 4.32 2.10 12.11
C TYR A 192 4.56 0.73 11.44
N SER A 193 3.60 -0.19 11.48
CA SER A 193 3.71 -1.54 10.90
C SER A 193 3.95 -1.54 9.38
N LEU A 194 3.47 -0.52 8.66
CA LEU A 194 3.68 -0.35 7.21
C LEU A 194 5.14 -0.06 6.83
N SER A 195 6.00 0.25 7.79
CA SER A 195 7.43 0.44 7.54
C SER A 195 8.03 -0.84 6.92
N PRO A 196 8.91 -0.72 5.90
CA PRO A 196 9.50 -1.87 5.21
C PRO A 196 10.23 -2.87 6.13
N ASP A 197 10.80 -2.37 7.24
CA ASP A 197 11.57 -3.17 8.20
C ASP A 197 10.69 -3.94 9.20
N ILE A 198 9.35 -3.79 9.15
CA ILE A 198 8.42 -4.38 10.12
C ILE A 198 7.50 -5.40 9.44
N ASP A 199 6.33 -4.98 8.95
CA ASP A 199 5.44 -5.84 8.17
C ASP A 199 5.48 -5.42 6.69
N GLY A 200 5.52 -4.12 6.40
CA GLY A 200 5.69 -3.57 5.06
C GLY A 200 4.75 -4.23 4.04
N ALA A 201 5.33 -4.93 3.07
CA ALA A 201 4.59 -5.63 2.04
C ALA A 201 3.71 -6.79 2.55
N HIS A 202 3.79 -7.23 3.81
CA HIS A 202 2.91 -8.25 4.36
C HIS A 202 1.62 -7.70 4.98
N LEU A 203 1.53 -6.38 5.20
CA LEU A 203 0.35 -5.74 5.75
C LEU A 203 -0.52 -5.14 4.64
N LEU A 204 -1.82 -5.38 4.71
CA LEU A 204 -2.82 -4.72 3.87
C LEU A 204 -3.78 -3.97 4.80
N PRO A 205 -3.59 -2.65 4.98
CA PRO A 205 -4.44 -1.84 5.81
C PRO A 205 -5.73 -1.43 5.08
N VAL A 206 -6.81 -1.32 5.84
CA VAL A 206 -8.13 -0.86 5.40
C VAL A 206 -8.54 0.36 6.21
N TYR A 207 -8.49 1.53 5.60
CA TYR A 207 -8.79 2.81 6.24
C TYR A 207 -10.13 3.39 5.80
N GLU A 208 -10.67 4.30 6.58
CA GLU A 208 -11.95 4.97 6.32
C GLU A 208 -11.83 6.25 5.50
N ASP A 209 -10.74 7.00 5.67
CA ASP A 209 -10.54 8.28 5.01
C ASP A 209 -9.76 8.13 3.69
N ALA A 210 -10.37 8.55 2.60
CA ALA A 210 -9.70 8.64 1.30
C ALA A 210 -8.73 9.82 1.21
N GLY A 211 -8.90 10.86 2.05
CA GLY A 211 -8.03 12.03 2.09
C GLY A 211 -6.63 11.71 2.60
N SER A 212 -6.53 10.89 3.65
CA SER A 212 -5.25 10.43 4.22
C SER A 212 -4.51 9.43 3.33
N MET A 213 -5.19 8.75 2.40
CA MET A 213 -4.57 7.77 1.48
C MET A 213 -3.44 8.38 0.63
N GLY A 214 -3.54 9.65 0.24
CA GLY A 214 -2.49 10.32 -0.53
C GLY A 214 -1.15 10.31 0.20
N GLN A 215 -1.16 10.64 1.50
CA GLN A 215 0.05 10.68 2.33
C GLN A 215 0.63 9.28 2.53
N LEU A 216 -0.22 8.26 2.75
CA LEU A 216 0.21 6.86 2.87
C LEU A 216 0.84 6.35 1.56
N VAL A 217 0.23 6.66 0.42
CA VAL A 217 0.78 6.32 -0.89
C VAL A 217 2.11 7.03 -1.10
N ASP A 218 2.21 8.33 -0.83
CA ASP A 218 3.46 9.06 -1.02
C ASP A 218 4.59 8.55 -0.12
N ARG A 219 4.27 8.09 1.11
CA ARG A 219 5.25 7.59 2.08
C ARG A 219 5.67 6.14 1.84
N PHE A 220 4.73 5.25 1.50
CA PHE A 220 4.96 3.80 1.49
C PHE A 220 4.85 3.16 0.10
N SER A 221 4.33 3.87 -0.90
CA SER A 221 4.17 3.30 -2.25
C SER A 221 5.48 3.32 -3.03
N VAL A 222 5.83 2.18 -3.62
CA VAL A 222 6.91 2.10 -4.60
C VAL A 222 6.28 2.12 -5.99
N ASN A 223 6.53 3.17 -6.77
CA ASN A 223 6.00 3.33 -8.14
C ASN A 223 4.46 3.38 -8.26
N ASN A 224 3.75 4.00 -7.30
CA ASN A 224 2.28 4.07 -7.25
C ASN A 224 1.60 2.68 -7.16
N THR A 225 2.25 1.71 -6.50
CA THR A 225 1.56 0.50 -6.08
C THR A 225 0.53 0.82 -4.99
N PRO A 226 -0.65 0.17 -5.01
CA PRO A 226 -1.63 0.34 -3.94
C PRO A 226 -1.06 -0.20 -2.63
N VAL A 227 -1.09 0.64 -1.59
CA VAL A 227 -0.60 0.32 -0.25
C VAL A 227 -1.73 0.07 0.75
N ALA A 228 -2.94 0.53 0.44
CA ALA A 228 -4.09 0.48 1.35
C ALA A 228 -5.40 0.36 0.56
N TRP A 229 -6.44 -0.16 1.21
CA TRP A 229 -7.80 -0.15 0.70
C TRP A 229 -8.64 0.85 1.51
N CYS A 230 -9.53 1.58 0.84
CA CYS A 230 -10.40 2.54 1.53
C CYS A 230 -11.83 1.97 1.63
N VAL A 231 -12.44 2.02 2.82
CA VAL A 231 -13.84 1.66 3.09
C VAL A 231 -14.45 2.75 3.94
N GLU A 232 -15.39 3.51 3.40
CA GLU A 232 -16.01 4.62 4.13
C GLU A 232 -16.63 4.19 5.48
N PRO A 233 -16.67 5.11 6.48
CA PRO A 233 -17.24 4.83 7.78
C PRO A 233 -18.67 4.29 7.68
N ASN A 234 -19.03 3.34 8.54
CA ASN A 234 -20.33 2.67 8.57
C ASN A 234 -20.70 1.91 7.29
N LYS A 235 -19.73 1.62 6.41
CA LYS A 235 -19.97 0.87 5.17
C LYS A 235 -19.16 -0.42 5.04
N TYR A 236 -18.55 -0.93 6.12
CA TYR A 236 -17.83 -2.20 6.13
C TYR A 236 -18.68 -3.40 5.70
N GLY A 237 -19.97 -3.43 6.04
CA GLY A 237 -20.89 -4.49 5.60
C GLY A 237 -21.43 -4.37 4.18
N LYS A 238 -21.17 -3.26 3.46
CA LYS A 238 -21.78 -2.98 2.15
C LYS A 238 -20.93 -3.51 1.00
N ASN A 239 -21.55 -4.20 0.04
CA ASN A 239 -20.83 -4.78 -1.11
C ASN A 239 -20.12 -3.72 -1.97
N GLU A 240 -20.72 -2.53 -2.08
CA GLU A 240 -20.23 -1.43 -2.91
C GLU A 240 -18.88 -0.90 -2.41
N SER A 241 -18.67 -0.89 -1.09
CA SER A 241 -17.42 -0.41 -0.46
C SER A 241 -16.21 -1.28 -0.81
N TRP A 242 -16.46 -2.56 -1.07
CA TRP A 242 -15.45 -3.57 -1.41
C TRP A 242 -15.40 -3.87 -2.91
N LYS A 243 -16.13 -3.13 -3.73
CA LYS A 243 -16.15 -3.34 -5.18
C LYS A 243 -14.75 -3.16 -5.76
N GLY A 244 -14.23 -4.22 -6.38
CA GLY A 244 -12.89 -4.25 -6.97
C GLY A 244 -11.80 -4.76 -6.03
N PHE A 245 -12.09 -4.90 -4.73
CA PHE A 245 -11.20 -5.62 -3.82
C PHE A 245 -11.21 -7.11 -4.18
N SER A 246 -10.04 -7.68 -4.37
CA SER A 246 -9.87 -9.09 -4.71
C SER A 246 -8.93 -9.73 -3.71
N PHE A 247 -9.31 -10.90 -3.22
CA PHE A 247 -8.48 -11.72 -2.36
C PHE A 247 -7.73 -12.76 -3.20
N TYR A 248 -6.46 -12.99 -2.89
CA TYR A 248 -5.67 -14.04 -3.55
C TYR A 248 -5.39 -15.18 -2.58
N PRO A 249 -5.57 -16.46 -2.95
CA PRO A 249 -5.28 -17.59 -2.06
C PRO A 249 -3.84 -17.61 -1.51
N SER A 250 -2.88 -16.97 -2.18
CA SER A 250 -1.51 -16.80 -1.69
C SER A 250 -1.42 -15.90 -0.47
N TRP A 251 -2.45 -15.11 -0.15
CA TRP A 251 -2.49 -14.24 1.03
C TRP A 251 -2.73 -15.00 2.33
N LEU A 252 -3.20 -16.25 2.26
CA LEU A 252 -3.36 -17.07 3.45
C LEU A 252 -2.00 -17.31 4.12
N LEU A 253 -1.94 -17.09 5.43
CA LEU A 253 -0.77 -17.48 6.23
C LEU A 253 -0.76 -19.00 6.41
N LYS A 254 0.40 -19.56 6.74
CA LYS A 254 0.54 -20.99 7.06
C LYS A 254 1.13 -21.15 8.45
N ASP A 255 0.50 -21.96 9.29
CA ASP A 255 1.11 -22.35 10.56
C ASP A 255 2.25 -23.36 10.36
N LYS A 256 2.93 -23.71 11.45
CA LYS A 256 3.97 -24.74 11.50
C LYS A 256 3.52 -26.12 11.01
N LYS A 257 2.22 -26.42 11.04
CA LYS A 257 1.64 -27.68 10.56
C LYS A 257 1.24 -27.61 9.07
N GLY A 258 1.35 -26.44 8.46
CA GLY A 258 0.96 -26.18 7.07
C GLY A 258 -0.51 -25.81 6.88
N ASN A 259 -1.28 -25.65 7.96
CA ASN A 259 -2.68 -25.23 7.88
C ASN A 259 -2.76 -23.79 7.40
N LYS A 260 -3.67 -23.52 6.48
CA LYS A 260 -3.90 -22.20 5.90
C LYS A 260 -4.81 -21.38 6.80
N ILE A 261 -4.41 -20.14 7.05
CA ILE A 261 -5.06 -19.22 7.98
C ILE A 261 -5.47 -17.95 7.24
N LEU A 262 -6.76 -17.63 7.30
CA LEU A 262 -7.23 -16.28 7.03
C LEU A 262 -7.04 -15.44 8.29
N TYR A 263 -5.99 -14.64 8.32
CA TYR A 263 -5.62 -13.85 9.48
C TYR A 263 -5.98 -12.38 9.28
N MET A 264 -6.79 -11.85 10.20
CA MET A 264 -7.33 -10.49 10.15
C MET A 264 -7.11 -9.79 11.48
N GLU A 265 -6.75 -8.52 11.41
CA GLU A 265 -6.54 -7.64 12.55
C GLU A 265 -7.49 -6.45 12.48
N ALA A 266 -7.82 -5.88 13.62
CA ALA A 266 -8.53 -4.60 13.70
C ALA A 266 -7.91 -3.78 14.82
N ASP A 267 -7.50 -2.57 14.47
CA ASP A 267 -7.04 -1.55 15.39
C ASP A 267 -8.20 -0.58 15.64
N ALA A 268 -8.78 -0.68 16.84
CA ALA A 268 -9.83 0.21 17.30
C ALA A 268 -9.29 1.28 18.28
N SER A 269 -7.95 1.38 18.44
CA SER A 269 -7.34 2.41 19.28
C SER A 269 -7.51 3.80 18.66
N THR A 270 -7.47 4.83 19.51
CA THR A 270 -7.59 6.23 19.07
C THR A 270 -6.20 6.80 18.83
N GLY A 271 -5.95 7.36 17.63
CA GLY A 271 -4.68 8.01 17.31
C GLY A 271 -4.40 9.24 18.19
N GLU A 272 -3.14 9.49 18.52
CA GLU A 272 -2.64 10.58 19.41
C GLU A 272 -3.27 10.64 20.82
N GLN A 273 -4.02 9.61 21.23
CA GLN A 273 -4.71 9.58 22.54
C GLN A 273 -4.65 8.21 23.21
N ALA A 274 -3.84 7.27 22.71
CA ALA A 274 -3.77 5.93 23.27
C ALA A 274 -3.21 5.95 24.71
N LEU A 275 -2.25 6.85 24.98
CA LEU A 275 -1.63 7.02 26.29
C LEU A 275 -2.43 7.91 27.26
N ALA A 276 -3.58 8.45 26.83
CA ALA A 276 -4.52 9.13 27.73
C ALA A 276 -5.20 8.15 28.72
N LEU A 277 -5.26 6.86 28.37
CA LEU A 277 -5.85 5.76 29.17
C LEU A 277 -7.31 6.00 29.63
N GLY A 278 -8.03 6.92 28.99
CA GLY A 278 -9.35 7.37 29.41
C GLY A 278 -10.44 6.29 29.31
N PRO A 279 -11.49 6.36 30.14
CA PRO A 279 -12.63 5.44 30.07
C PRO A 279 -13.56 5.71 28.86
N GLU A 280 -13.47 6.89 28.25
CA GLU A 280 -14.31 7.36 27.15
C GLU A 280 -13.53 7.55 25.84
N ASN A 281 -12.49 6.75 25.60
CA ASN A 281 -11.83 6.80 24.30
C ASN A 281 -12.83 6.30 23.25
N ALA A 282 -13.30 7.21 22.41
CA ALA A 282 -14.08 6.87 21.22
C ALA A 282 -13.18 6.01 20.34
N ASN A 283 -13.42 4.69 20.34
CA ASN A 283 -12.74 3.79 19.44
C ASN A 283 -12.90 4.32 18.01
N ASP A 284 -11.80 4.47 17.28
CA ASP A 284 -11.86 4.96 15.91
C ASP A 284 -12.64 4.00 15.00
N LEU A 285 -12.63 2.72 15.38
CA LEU A 285 -13.43 1.67 14.75
C LEU A 285 -14.44 1.10 15.76
N SER A 286 -15.73 1.14 15.44
CA SER A 286 -16.72 0.45 16.26
C SER A 286 -16.60 -1.07 16.14
N ILE A 287 -17.11 -1.79 17.13
CA ILE A 287 -17.07 -3.26 17.13
C ILE A 287 -17.96 -3.82 16.02
N GLN A 288 -19.08 -3.14 15.76
CA GLN A 288 -19.99 -3.50 14.70
C GLN A 288 -19.31 -3.35 13.33
N GLU A 289 -18.54 -2.27 13.12
CA GLU A 289 -17.74 -2.10 11.89
C GLU A 289 -16.64 -3.15 11.79
N THR A 290 -15.95 -3.43 12.90
CA THR A 290 -14.94 -4.48 12.98
C THR A 290 -15.51 -5.85 12.59
N ALA A 291 -16.62 -6.26 13.19
CA ALA A 291 -17.29 -7.52 12.94
C ALA A 291 -17.81 -7.62 11.48
N GLN A 292 -18.37 -6.52 10.96
CA GLN A 292 -18.78 -6.44 9.56
C GLN A 292 -17.58 -6.58 8.61
N GLY A 293 -16.48 -5.89 8.89
CA GLY A 293 -15.24 -5.96 8.12
C GLY A 293 -14.66 -7.36 8.08
N PHE A 294 -14.51 -8.02 9.23
CA PHE A 294 -14.05 -9.41 9.31
C PHE A 294 -14.95 -10.37 8.53
N ARG A 295 -16.27 -10.25 8.69
CA ARG A 295 -17.22 -11.08 7.93
C ARG A 295 -17.08 -10.85 6.44
N LYS A 296 -16.90 -9.60 6.02
CA LYS A 296 -16.84 -9.24 4.61
C LYS A 296 -15.54 -9.68 3.94
N ILE A 297 -14.40 -9.53 4.62
CA ILE A 297 -13.11 -10.06 4.17
C ILE A 297 -13.19 -11.58 4.03
N LYS A 298 -13.75 -12.28 5.02
CA LYS A 298 -13.95 -13.74 4.95
C LYS A 298 -14.80 -14.15 3.75
N GLN A 299 -15.91 -13.45 3.50
CA GLN A 299 -16.75 -13.69 2.33
C GLN A 299 -15.97 -13.48 1.02
N ILE A 300 -15.23 -12.37 0.90
CA ILE A 300 -14.46 -12.07 -0.32
C ILE A 300 -13.35 -13.11 -0.54
N ALA A 301 -12.72 -13.61 0.52
CA ALA A 301 -11.74 -14.69 0.44
C ALA A 301 -12.38 -15.98 -0.13
N GLN A 302 -13.54 -16.37 0.40
CA GLN A 302 -14.27 -17.56 -0.08
C GLN A 302 -14.75 -17.41 -1.52
N ASP A 303 -15.34 -16.26 -1.87
CA ASP A 303 -15.77 -15.92 -3.23
C ASP A 303 -14.58 -15.89 -4.21
N GLY A 304 -13.39 -15.52 -3.72
CA GLY A 304 -12.12 -15.55 -4.45
C GLY A 304 -11.50 -16.95 -4.60
N GLY A 305 -12.17 -18.01 -4.13
CA GLY A 305 -11.69 -19.39 -4.20
C GLY A 305 -10.60 -19.72 -3.18
N ALA A 306 -10.45 -18.93 -2.12
CA ALA A 306 -9.52 -19.23 -1.04
C ALA A 306 -10.11 -20.32 -0.13
N ASP A 307 -9.39 -21.43 -0.01
CA ASP A 307 -9.69 -22.52 0.91
C ASP A 307 -8.73 -22.43 2.10
N PHE A 308 -9.28 -22.26 3.30
CA PHE A 308 -8.54 -22.07 4.55
C PHE A 308 -9.12 -22.93 5.67
N ASP A 309 -8.24 -23.51 6.47
CA ASP A 309 -8.60 -24.41 7.58
C ASP A 309 -9.16 -23.63 8.77
N GLN A 310 -8.70 -22.38 8.93
CA GLN A 310 -9.08 -21.53 10.05
C GLN A 310 -9.10 -20.03 9.68
N SER A 311 -9.89 -19.28 10.43
CA SER A 311 -9.95 -17.82 10.37
C SER A 311 -9.67 -17.27 11.76
N MET A 312 -8.75 -16.32 11.85
CA MET A 312 -8.31 -15.68 13.09
C MET A 312 -8.60 -14.19 13.03
N ARG A 313 -9.40 -13.71 14.00
CA ARG A 313 -9.82 -12.31 14.13
C ARG A 313 -9.23 -11.73 15.41
N VAL A 314 -8.28 -10.81 15.26
CA VAL A 314 -7.59 -10.16 16.39
C VAL A 314 -8.04 -8.71 16.49
N LEU A 315 -8.46 -8.28 17.68
CA LEU A 315 -8.95 -6.93 17.94
C LEU A 315 -8.11 -6.26 19.02
N LEU A 316 -7.60 -5.05 18.76
CA LEU A 316 -7.02 -4.16 19.76
C LEU A 316 -8.10 -3.15 20.19
N ALA A 317 -8.56 -3.23 21.44
CA ALA A 317 -9.61 -2.34 21.97
C ALA A 317 -9.59 -2.25 23.49
N SER A 318 -10.28 -1.26 24.06
CA SER A 318 -10.42 -1.10 25.52
C SER A 318 -11.42 -2.10 26.09
N THR A 319 -10.93 -3.20 26.69
CA THR A 319 -11.79 -4.33 27.12
C THR A 319 -12.80 -3.95 28.22
N GLN A 320 -12.46 -2.92 29.01
CA GLN A 320 -13.26 -2.43 30.14
C GLN A 320 -14.23 -1.30 29.75
N GLN A 321 -14.26 -0.90 28.48
CA GLN A 321 -15.20 0.12 28.00
C GLN A 321 -16.63 -0.32 28.33
N LYS A 322 -17.37 0.57 29.01
CA LYS A 322 -18.75 0.33 29.41
C LYS A 322 -19.68 0.64 28.24
N LEU A 323 -20.54 -0.33 27.94
CA LEU A 323 -21.58 -0.24 26.93
C LEU A 323 -22.94 -0.24 27.64
N VAL A 324 -23.79 0.70 27.28
CA VAL A 324 -25.14 0.81 27.84
C VAL A 324 -26.13 0.32 26.80
N THR A 325 -26.84 -0.75 27.12
CA THR A 325 -27.91 -1.27 26.28
C THR A 325 -29.11 -0.31 26.23
N GLY A 326 -29.98 -0.44 25.22
CA GLY A 326 -31.22 0.35 25.15
C GLY A 326 -32.17 0.17 26.36
N GLY A 327 -32.00 -0.93 27.11
CA GLY A 327 -32.71 -1.19 28.37
C GLY A 327 -32.00 -0.66 29.63
N GLY A 328 -30.86 0.04 29.50
CA GLY A 328 -30.10 0.62 30.62
C GLY A 328 -29.12 -0.31 31.32
N ASN A 329 -29.03 -1.59 30.91
CA ASN A 329 -28.01 -2.50 31.46
C ASN A 329 -26.62 -2.09 30.99
N ILE A 330 -25.64 -2.14 31.91
CA ILE A 330 -24.23 -1.84 31.65
C ILE A 330 -23.47 -3.14 31.47
N TRP A 331 -22.81 -3.27 30.31
CA TRP A 331 -21.92 -4.38 29.96
C TRP A 331 -20.52 -3.86 29.66
N THR A 332 -19.51 -4.73 29.74
CA THR A 332 -18.18 -4.39 29.21
C THR A 332 -18.06 -4.79 27.75
N LEU A 333 -17.15 -4.13 27.04
CA LEU A 333 -16.78 -4.49 25.69
C LEU A 333 -16.41 -5.97 25.57
N ARG A 334 -15.61 -6.47 26.51
CA ARG A 334 -15.22 -7.87 26.57
C ARG A 334 -16.42 -8.82 26.62
N GLN A 335 -17.40 -8.52 27.48
CA GLN A 335 -18.61 -9.34 27.61
C GLN A 335 -19.41 -9.38 26.31
N GLN A 336 -19.51 -8.25 25.61
CA GLN A 336 -20.18 -8.22 24.31
C GLN A 336 -19.47 -9.11 23.29
N ILE A 337 -18.15 -8.98 23.17
CA ILE A 337 -17.36 -9.76 22.20
C ILE A 337 -17.47 -11.26 22.50
N GLU A 338 -17.39 -11.66 23.76
CA GLU A 338 -17.53 -13.05 24.19
C GLU A 338 -18.93 -13.61 23.88
N GLN A 339 -19.99 -12.82 24.09
CA GLN A 339 -21.36 -13.26 23.82
C GLN A 339 -21.66 -13.35 22.31
N GLN A 340 -21.19 -12.38 21.53
CA GLN A 340 -21.52 -12.26 20.10
C GLN A 340 -20.48 -12.89 19.18
N HIS A 341 -19.36 -13.36 19.74
CA HIS A 341 -18.23 -13.93 19.02
C HIS A 341 -17.70 -13.01 17.90
N GLU A 342 -17.62 -11.70 18.17
CA GLU A 342 -17.25 -10.68 17.17
C GLU A 342 -15.76 -10.73 16.80
N ALA A 343 -14.89 -11.08 17.75
CA ALA A 343 -13.47 -11.34 17.57
C ALA A 343 -13.06 -12.66 18.26
N ASP A 344 -11.91 -13.22 17.89
CA ASP A 344 -11.38 -14.46 18.47
C ASP A 344 -10.33 -14.20 19.56
N ILE A 345 -9.54 -13.13 19.40
CA ILE A 345 -8.47 -12.73 20.32
C ILE A 345 -8.59 -11.22 20.54
N ILE A 346 -8.53 -10.78 21.79
CA ILE A 346 -8.59 -9.37 22.17
C ILE A 346 -7.28 -8.98 22.85
N ILE A 347 -6.61 -7.98 22.28
CA ILE A 347 -5.50 -7.28 22.90
C ILE A 347 -6.10 -6.07 23.60
N ASP A 348 -5.93 -5.97 24.92
CA ASP A 348 -6.38 -4.79 25.64
C ASP A 348 -5.53 -3.58 25.26
N SER A 349 -6.15 -2.43 25.00
CA SER A 349 -5.42 -1.23 24.60
C SER A 349 -4.74 -0.52 25.78
N GLN A 350 -5.17 -0.68 27.03
CA GLN A 350 -4.59 0.05 28.15
C GLN A 350 -3.47 -0.73 28.84
N ALA A 351 -3.70 -2.00 29.14
CA ALA A 351 -2.79 -2.82 29.95
C ALA A 351 -1.34 -2.92 29.41
N PRO A 352 -1.10 -3.09 28.09
CA PRO A 352 0.26 -3.08 27.54
C PRO A 352 1.00 -1.76 27.77
N LEU A 353 0.29 -0.64 27.70
CA LEU A 353 0.89 0.68 27.89
C LEU A 353 1.22 0.91 29.36
N VAL A 354 0.30 0.55 30.26
CA VAL A 354 0.52 0.61 31.71
C VAL A 354 1.71 -0.26 32.11
N GLU A 355 1.80 -1.49 31.56
CA GLU A 355 2.95 -2.36 31.78
C GLU A 355 4.27 -1.70 31.35
N ALA A 356 4.30 -1.09 30.17
CA ALA A 356 5.50 -0.42 29.66
C ALA A 356 5.92 0.76 30.55
N ILE A 357 4.96 1.60 30.98
CA ILE A 357 5.21 2.71 31.90
C ILE A 357 5.75 2.20 33.24
N CYS A 358 5.10 1.18 33.83
CA CYS A 358 5.55 0.58 35.08
C CYS A 358 6.92 -0.09 34.96
N SER A 359 7.24 -0.70 33.83
CA SER A 359 8.55 -1.30 33.58
C SER A 359 9.66 -0.24 33.61
N TRP A 360 9.43 0.90 32.95
CA TRP A 360 10.37 2.03 32.99
C TRP A 360 10.49 2.59 34.42
N LEU A 361 9.37 2.84 35.11
CA LEU A 361 9.39 3.36 36.47
C LEU A 361 10.17 2.48 37.45
N LYS A 362 10.10 1.15 37.32
CA LYS A 362 10.90 0.21 38.13
C LYS A 362 12.39 0.27 37.82
N THR A 363 12.77 0.62 36.59
CA THR A 363 14.18 0.79 36.23
C THR A 363 14.72 2.13 36.75
N SER A 364 13.89 3.17 36.74
CA SER A 364 14.27 4.52 37.21
C SER A 364 14.20 4.70 38.73
N LEU A 365 13.30 4.00 39.40
CA LEU A 365 13.22 3.95 40.87
C LEU A 365 14.02 2.73 41.33
N SER A 366 15.05 2.92 42.14
CA SER A 366 15.77 1.81 42.78
C SER A 366 14.80 0.83 43.46
N ASP A 367 15.03 -0.49 43.35
CA ASP A 367 14.24 -1.59 43.94
C ASP A 367 14.11 -1.58 45.48
N ASP A 368 14.48 -0.47 46.13
CA ASP A 368 14.40 -0.28 47.56
C ASP A 368 12.92 -0.14 47.98
N PRO A 369 12.37 -1.13 48.73
CA PRO A 369 10.97 -1.13 49.14
C PRO A 369 10.62 -0.01 50.13
N GLU A 370 11.60 0.66 50.75
CA GLU A 370 11.38 1.78 51.67
C GLU A 370 11.36 3.15 50.98
N LYS A 371 11.72 3.22 49.69
CA LYS A 371 11.80 4.48 48.97
C LYS A 371 10.42 4.89 48.44
N GLU A 372 10.05 6.14 48.67
CA GLU A 372 8.79 6.69 48.16
C GLU A 372 8.72 6.56 46.63
N LYS A 373 7.65 5.91 46.14
CA LYS A 373 7.38 5.69 44.71
C LYS A 373 6.77 6.94 44.07
N ASN A 374 7.42 8.08 44.26
CA ASN A 374 6.98 9.35 43.71
C ASN A 374 7.32 9.41 42.22
N VAL A 375 6.37 9.91 41.42
CA VAL A 375 6.55 10.17 40.00
C VAL A 375 5.92 11.52 39.67
N ILE A 376 6.59 12.33 38.86
CA ILE A 376 6.02 13.57 38.33
C ILE A 376 5.35 13.23 37.01
N PHE A 377 4.09 13.63 36.84
CA PHE A 377 3.44 13.57 35.54
C PHE A 377 3.28 14.98 34.97
N ASP A 378 4.07 15.28 33.94
CA ASP A 378 4.07 16.58 33.24
C ASP A 378 3.14 16.51 32.03
N THR A 379 1.95 17.06 32.23
CA THR A 379 0.96 17.27 31.18
C THR A 379 0.29 18.63 31.37
N THR A 380 -0.20 19.22 30.29
CA THR A 380 -1.10 20.39 30.34
C THR A 380 -2.57 19.99 30.37
N ASN A 381 -2.87 18.71 30.12
CA ASN A 381 -4.23 18.19 30.02
C ASN A 381 -4.71 17.60 31.36
N ARG A 382 -5.77 18.19 31.92
CA ARG A 382 -6.33 17.80 33.22
C ARG A 382 -6.90 16.39 33.23
N GLU A 383 -7.51 15.95 32.13
CA GLU A 383 -8.13 14.62 32.02
C GLU A 383 -7.08 13.52 31.97
N TYR A 384 -6.00 13.76 31.22
CA TYR A 384 -4.84 12.85 31.17
C TYR A 384 -4.22 12.73 32.55
N PHE A 385 -4.03 13.86 33.25
CA PHE A 385 -3.49 13.85 34.61
C PHE A 385 -4.35 13.03 35.56
N ALA A 386 -5.66 13.25 35.59
CA ALA A 386 -6.57 12.52 36.46
C ALA A 386 -6.56 11.01 36.20
N THR A 387 -6.48 10.64 34.92
CA THR A 387 -6.51 9.23 34.49
C THR A 387 -5.22 8.51 34.86
N ILE A 388 -4.07 9.07 34.46
CA ILE A 388 -2.75 8.49 34.76
C ILE A 388 -2.52 8.43 36.27
N LYS A 389 -2.91 9.49 37.00
CA LYS A 389 -2.89 9.50 38.46
C LYS A 389 -3.70 8.34 39.04
N SER A 390 -4.96 8.19 38.62
CA SER A 390 -5.81 7.08 39.10
C SER A 390 -5.24 5.71 38.76
N VAL A 391 -4.63 5.53 37.59
CA VAL A 391 -4.01 4.25 37.19
C VAL A 391 -2.77 3.94 38.03
N LEU A 392 -1.84 4.88 38.17
CA LEU A 392 -0.57 4.67 38.87
C LEU A 392 -0.75 4.61 40.40
N GLU A 393 -1.67 5.37 40.99
CA GLU A 393 -1.97 5.30 42.43
C GLU A 393 -2.52 3.93 42.84
N ARG A 394 -3.34 3.29 41.99
CA ARG A 394 -3.81 1.91 42.21
C ARG A 394 -2.67 0.89 42.19
N LEU A 395 -1.56 1.20 41.52
CA LEU A 395 -0.35 0.38 41.47
C LEU A 395 0.68 0.76 42.56
N GLY A 396 0.32 1.68 43.46
CA GLY A 396 1.11 2.08 44.62
C GLY A 396 2.15 3.17 44.34
N TYR A 397 1.98 3.96 43.29
CA TYR A 397 2.82 5.14 43.02
C TYR A 397 2.11 6.42 43.51
N THR A 398 2.88 7.42 43.91
CA THR A 398 2.35 8.76 44.22
C THR A 398 2.61 9.67 43.03
N VAL A 399 1.55 10.14 42.37
CA VAL A 399 1.67 11.01 41.19
C VAL A 399 1.59 12.48 41.60
N LEU A 400 2.68 13.21 41.36
CA LEU A 400 2.84 14.63 41.63
C LEU A 400 2.63 15.44 40.35
N ASP A 401 2.07 16.64 40.50
CA ASP A 401 2.03 17.65 39.45
C ASP A 401 3.42 18.30 39.30
N LYS A 402 3.73 18.82 38.11
CA LYS A 402 5.01 19.47 37.84
C LYS A 402 5.27 20.72 38.69
N LEU A 403 4.21 21.37 39.19
CA LEU A 403 4.29 22.55 40.05
C LEU A 403 4.28 22.21 41.54
N ASP A 404 4.20 20.93 41.91
CA ASP A 404 4.21 20.54 43.32
C ASP A 404 5.54 20.93 43.98
N LYS A 405 5.46 21.47 45.20
CA LYS A 405 6.66 21.88 45.97
C LYS A 405 7.59 20.71 46.31
N ALA A 406 7.07 19.49 46.26
CA ALA A 406 7.83 18.25 46.45
C ALA A 406 8.53 17.77 45.15
N ALA A 407 8.26 18.39 44.00
CA ALA A 407 8.89 18.06 42.73
C ALA A 407 10.39 18.40 42.79
N SER A 408 11.23 17.37 42.77
CA SER A 408 12.69 17.47 42.71
C SER A 408 13.17 16.95 41.36
N ASN A 409 14.32 17.46 40.88
CA ASN A 409 14.99 16.97 39.67
C ASN A 409 15.49 15.51 39.79
N LYS A 410 15.39 14.91 40.98
CA LYS A 410 15.74 13.50 41.26
C LYS A 410 14.55 12.54 41.15
N ILE A 411 13.34 13.05 40.97
CA ILE A 411 12.13 12.23 40.85
C ILE A 411 11.90 11.92 39.36
N PRO A 412 11.63 10.65 38.98
CA PRO A 412 11.29 10.31 37.61
C PRO A 412 10.09 11.12 37.11
N ARG A 413 10.18 11.61 35.88
CA ARG A 413 9.19 12.45 35.22
C ARG A 413 8.68 11.77 33.96
N LEU A 414 7.37 11.54 33.92
CA LEU A 414 6.63 11.15 32.74
C LEU A 414 6.12 12.41 32.05
N VAL A 415 6.31 12.54 30.74
CA VAL A 415 5.83 13.68 29.94
C VAL A 415 4.84 13.18 28.90
N TYR A 416 3.65 13.78 28.88
CA TYR A 416 2.63 13.51 27.85
C TYR A 416 1.78 14.75 27.58
N GLN A 417 1.75 15.18 26.32
CA GLN A 417 0.96 16.32 25.84
C GLN A 417 -0.05 15.86 24.79
N ASP A 418 -0.88 16.78 24.31
CA ASP A 418 -1.96 16.48 23.35
C ASP A 418 -1.45 15.97 21.99
N THR A 419 -0.17 16.20 21.66
CA THR A 419 0.46 15.63 20.46
C THR A 419 1.81 15.02 20.76
N THR A 420 2.20 14.04 19.95
CA THR A 420 3.54 13.43 19.97
C THR A 420 4.64 14.49 19.82
N ALA A 421 4.44 15.49 18.95
CA ALA A 421 5.41 16.57 18.72
C ALA A 421 5.56 17.48 19.95
N ASP A 422 4.45 17.87 20.60
CA ASP A 422 4.49 18.70 21.81
C ASP A 422 5.14 17.95 22.98
N THR A 423 4.91 16.63 23.05
CA THR A 423 5.55 15.78 24.05
C THR A 423 7.06 15.74 23.84
N ALA A 424 7.51 15.48 22.61
CA ALA A 424 8.93 15.50 22.25
C ALA A 424 9.54 16.86 22.62
N GLN A 425 8.95 17.98 22.14
CA GLN A 425 9.43 19.34 22.40
C GLN A 425 9.53 19.67 23.90
N THR A 426 8.56 19.22 24.69
CA THR A 426 8.57 19.43 26.15
C THR A 426 9.73 18.68 26.79
N VAL A 427 9.98 17.43 26.39
CA VAL A 427 11.13 16.64 26.87
C VAL A 427 12.45 17.31 26.51
N ILE A 428 12.62 17.80 25.27
CA ILE A 428 13.82 18.55 24.86
C ILE A 428 14.04 19.74 25.79
N SER A 429 13.00 20.55 25.97
CA SER A 429 13.07 21.80 26.74
C SER A 429 13.45 21.54 28.20
N LEU A 430 12.93 20.45 28.79
CA LEU A 430 13.22 20.04 30.17
C LEU A 430 14.68 19.60 30.35
N ILE A 431 15.23 18.87 29.37
CA ILE A 431 16.61 18.37 29.39
C ILE A 431 17.60 19.51 29.16
N GLU A 432 17.38 20.33 28.13
CA GLU A 432 18.25 21.48 27.80
C GLU A 432 18.30 22.50 28.94
N SER A 433 17.16 22.72 29.61
CA SER A 433 17.06 23.60 30.77
C SER A 433 17.61 22.97 32.07
N GLN A 434 18.14 21.75 32.01
CA GLN A 434 18.67 20.97 33.15
C GLN A 434 17.67 20.82 34.32
N LEU A 435 16.37 20.80 34.01
CA LEU A 435 15.30 20.64 35.00
C LEU A 435 15.13 19.18 35.42
N VAL A 436 15.56 18.23 34.58
CA VAL A 436 15.55 16.79 34.80
C VAL A 436 16.72 16.15 34.06
N SER A 437 17.29 15.06 34.60
CA SER A 437 18.29 14.29 33.85
C SER A 437 17.62 13.44 32.77
N PRO A 438 18.27 13.20 31.61
CA PRO A 438 17.69 12.40 30.53
C PRO A 438 17.16 11.04 30.96
N GLN A 439 17.89 10.31 31.83
CA GLN A 439 17.50 8.97 32.28
C GLN A 439 16.27 8.95 33.21
N LEU A 440 15.93 10.11 33.80
CA LEU A 440 14.76 10.28 34.66
C LEU A 440 13.59 10.94 33.92
N CYS A 441 13.73 11.26 32.64
CA CYS A 441 12.68 11.86 31.82
C CYS A 441 12.19 10.84 30.80
N CYS A 442 10.94 10.41 30.88
CA CYS A 442 10.35 9.51 29.90
C CYS A 442 9.25 10.18 29.09
N ALA A 443 9.41 10.13 27.78
CA ALA A 443 8.43 10.60 26.82
C ALA A 443 7.35 9.52 26.60
N LEU A 444 6.09 9.88 26.75
CA LEU A 444 4.96 9.04 26.34
C LEU A 444 4.53 9.48 24.93
N LEU A 445 4.77 8.66 23.92
CA LEU A 445 4.59 9.04 22.51
C LEU A 445 3.52 8.16 21.87
N ASP A 446 2.63 8.73 21.05
CA ASP A 446 1.68 7.91 20.31
C ASP A 446 2.25 7.44 18.96
N ARG A 447 2.89 8.36 18.23
CA ARG A 447 3.49 8.07 16.93
C ARG A 447 4.97 7.71 17.02
N SER A 448 5.40 6.81 16.14
CA SER A 448 6.82 6.47 15.98
C SER A 448 7.68 7.65 15.52
N GLN A 449 7.08 8.69 14.92
CA GLN A 449 7.78 9.91 14.51
C GLN A 449 8.47 10.60 15.70
N GLY A 450 7.83 10.59 16.88
CA GLY A 450 8.43 11.18 18.08
C GLY A 450 9.71 10.46 18.52
N LEU A 451 9.88 9.18 18.17
CA LEU A 451 11.12 8.45 18.44
C LEU A 451 12.27 8.93 17.55
N GLU A 452 11.97 9.37 16.32
CA GLU A 452 12.97 9.97 15.42
C GLU A 452 13.41 11.33 15.96
N ASP A 453 12.46 12.14 16.45
CA ASP A 453 12.74 13.44 17.07
C ASP A 453 13.62 13.29 18.31
N LEU A 454 13.33 12.30 19.18
CA LEU A 454 14.18 12.03 20.34
C LEU A 454 15.57 11.53 19.95
N LYS A 455 15.69 10.65 18.96
CA LYS A 455 16.99 10.15 18.48
C LYS A 455 17.91 11.26 17.97
N ALA A 456 17.37 12.30 17.35
CA ALA A 456 18.17 13.44 16.93
C ALA A 456 18.86 14.11 18.13
N ILE A 457 18.16 14.23 19.25
CA ILE A 457 18.68 14.81 20.50
C ILE A 457 19.67 13.86 21.19
N GLU A 458 19.40 12.55 21.17
CA GLU A 458 20.33 11.55 21.71
C GLU A 458 21.68 11.62 20.99
N GLN A 459 21.69 11.92 19.69
CA GLN A 459 22.91 12.13 18.91
C GLN A 459 23.66 13.41 19.30
N GLU A 460 22.94 14.46 19.68
CA GLU A 460 23.53 15.74 20.12
C GLU A 460 24.04 15.69 21.56
N THR A 461 23.28 15.07 22.46
CA THR A 461 23.56 15.02 23.90
C THR A 461 24.43 13.83 24.30
N GLY A 462 24.45 12.77 23.49
CA GLY A 462 25.15 11.51 23.79
C GLY A 462 24.46 10.66 24.86
N GLU A 463 23.28 11.07 25.35
CA GLU A 463 22.51 10.36 26.37
C GLU A 463 21.19 9.85 25.78
N THR A 464 20.86 8.58 26.08
CA THR A 464 19.59 7.97 25.67
C THR A 464 18.43 8.53 26.48
N ILE A 465 17.36 8.94 25.79
CA ILE A 465 16.13 9.46 26.39
C ILE A 465 15.09 8.33 26.40
N PRO A 466 14.70 7.81 27.57
CA PRO A 466 13.67 6.80 27.67
C PRO A 466 12.34 7.25 27.04
N SER A 467 11.64 6.32 26.39
CA SER A 467 10.32 6.58 25.83
C SER A 467 9.43 5.35 25.85
N VAL A 468 8.13 5.57 25.98
CA VAL A 468 7.09 4.55 25.79
C VAL A 468 6.25 5.00 24.61
N CYS A 469 6.32 4.25 23.51
CA CYS A 469 5.59 4.58 22.28
C CYS A 469 4.42 3.62 22.05
N SER A 470 3.18 4.13 22.02
CA SER A 470 1.98 3.29 21.95
C SER A 470 1.91 2.49 20.64
N SER A 471 2.20 3.13 19.49
CA SER A 471 2.29 2.45 18.19
C SER A 471 3.27 1.26 18.20
N VAL A 472 4.44 1.41 18.83
CA VAL A 472 5.44 0.33 18.93
C VAL A 472 4.97 -0.79 19.87
N VAL A 473 4.38 -0.44 21.02
CA VAL A 473 3.88 -1.41 22.00
C VAL A 473 2.75 -2.23 21.40
N TYR A 474 1.77 -1.60 20.74
CA TYR A 474 0.65 -2.28 20.11
C TYR A 474 1.07 -3.17 18.96
N ASP A 475 1.93 -2.67 18.07
CA ASP A 475 2.45 -3.47 16.95
C ASP A 475 3.23 -4.71 17.46
N LYS A 476 4.01 -4.57 18.54
CA LYS A 476 4.66 -5.71 19.19
C LYS A 476 3.65 -6.77 19.60
N TRP A 477 2.51 -6.38 20.18
CA TRP A 477 1.48 -7.33 20.61
C TRP A 477 0.72 -7.97 19.45
N PHE A 478 0.41 -7.23 18.39
CA PHE A 478 -0.12 -7.83 17.15
C PHE A 478 0.85 -8.90 16.60
N ARG A 479 2.14 -8.60 16.54
CA ARG A 479 3.17 -9.54 16.08
C ARG A 479 3.30 -10.75 17.00
N ILE A 480 3.26 -10.58 18.32
CA ILE A 480 3.28 -11.70 19.29
C ILE A 480 2.08 -12.62 19.06
N VAL A 481 0.87 -12.07 18.97
CA VAL A 481 -0.35 -12.86 18.71
C VAL A 481 -0.23 -13.61 17.39
N ARG A 482 0.21 -12.93 16.33
CA ARG A 482 0.44 -13.53 15.02
C ARG A 482 1.44 -14.69 15.09
N GLN A 483 2.57 -14.50 15.77
CA GLN A 483 3.57 -15.57 15.95
C GLN A 483 3.00 -16.76 16.73
N LEU A 484 2.20 -16.54 17.76
CA LEU A 484 1.53 -17.61 18.49
C LEU A 484 0.55 -18.39 17.61
N VAL A 485 -0.23 -17.70 16.77
CA VAL A 485 -1.10 -18.33 15.77
C VAL A 485 -0.30 -19.15 14.77
N LEU A 486 0.79 -18.60 14.21
CA LEU A 486 1.66 -19.32 13.27
C LEU A 486 2.38 -20.51 13.92
N ASN A 487 2.57 -20.47 15.24
CA ASN A 487 3.07 -21.60 16.02
C ASN A 487 2.02 -22.69 16.29
N GLY A 488 0.76 -22.49 15.85
CA GLY A 488 -0.32 -23.46 15.98
C GLY A 488 -0.99 -23.48 17.36
N GLN A 489 -0.88 -22.39 18.13
CA GLN A 489 -1.63 -22.21 19.38
C GLN A 489 -3.11 -21.95 19.06
N SER A 490 -4.02 -22.47 19.91
CA SER A 490 -5.46 -22.17 19.78
C SER A 490 -5.77 -20.75 20.24
N LYS A 491 -6.88 -20.19 19.76
CA LYS A 491 -7.33 -18.85 20.16
C LYS A 491 -7.55 -18.73 21.67
N GLU A 492 -8.06 -19.79 22.32
CA GLU A 492 -8.28 -19.83 23.77
C GLU A 492 -6.96 -19.82 24.53
N GLN A 493 -5.95 -20.54 24.04
CA GLN A 493 -4.60 -20.55 24.63
C GLN A 493 -3.95 -19.16 24.52
N ILE A 494 -4.10 -18.49 23.37
CA ILE A 494 -3.55 -17.16 23.17
C ILE A 494 -4.25 -16.14 24.07
N GLN A 495 -5.58 -16.16 24.13
CA GLN A 495 -6.32 -15.26 25.02
C GLN A 495 -5.92 -15.47 26.49
N TYR A 496 -5.75 -16.73 26.93
CA TYR A 496 -5.29 -17.04 28.29
C TYR A 496 -3.88 -16.50 28.58
N ILE A 497 -2.97 -16.53 27.60
CA ILE A 497 -1.63 -15.93 27.74
C ILE A 497 -1.73 -14.42 27.92
N LEU A 498 -2.53 -13.74 27.08
CA LEU A 498 -2.73 -12.29 27.18
C LEU A 498 -3.38 -11.91 28.51
N ASP A 499 -4.42 -12.64 28.92
CA ASP A 499 -5.12 -12.41 30.17
C ASP A 499 -4.17 -12.54 31.36
N ASN A 500 -3.36 -13.59 31.42
CA ASN A 500 -2.39 -13.77 32.50
C ASN A 500 -1.29 -12.70 32.52
N GLN A 501 -0.83 -12.27 31.34
CA GLN A 501 0.16 -11.19 31.25
C GLN A 501 -0.40 -9.89 31.84
N PHE A 502 -1.67 -9.59 31.51
CA PHE A 502 -2.24 -8.27 31.77
C PHE A 502 -3.17 -8.19 32.97
N ASN A 503 -3.55 -9.29 33.60
CA ASN A 503 -4.51 -9.33 34.70
C ASN A 503 -4.17 -8.31 35.81
N LYS A 504 -2.87 -8.19 36.13
CA LYS A 504 -2.36 -7.27 37.14
C LYS A 504 -2.63 -5.78 36.83
N TYR A 505 -2.80 -5.44 35.56
CA TYR A 505 -3.01 -4.06 35.08
C TYR A 505 -4.47 -3.79 34.72
N LEU A 506 -5.31 -4.82 34.61
CA LEU A 506 -6.72 -4.74 34.22
C LEU A 506 -7.69 -4.66 35.41
N HIS A 507 -7.32 -5.25 36.56
CA HIS A 507 -8.18 -5.35 37.73
C HIS A 507 -7.41 -5.07 39.03
N ASN A 508 -7.52 -3.83 39.51
CA ASN A 508 -7.58 -3.43 40.92
C ASN A 508 -8.01 -1.96 40.99
#